data_AF-R9TKQ7-F1
#
_entry.id   AF-R9TKQ7-F1
#
_cell.length_a   1.000
_cell.length_b   1.000
_cell.length_c   1.000
_cell.angle_alpha   90.00
_cell.angle_beta   90.00
_cell.angle_gamma   90.00
#
_symmetry.space_group_name_H-M   'P 1'
#
loop_
_entity.id
_entity.type
_entity.pdbx_description
1 polymer ?
#
loop_
_entity_poly.entity_id
_entity_poly.type
_entity_poly.pdbx_seq_one_letter_code
_entity_poly.pdbx_strand_id
1 'polypeptide(L)'
;IEQIVVAVGGEFKLYLPQLIPHMLRVFMHDNSQSRIVSVKLLNAIQLFGANLDDYLHLLLPPIVKLFDAPDVPVVARKAALETVDRLTESLDFTDYASRIIHPIVRTLDQSPELRTTAMDTLSSLVFQLGKKYQIFIPMVNKGLVQ
;
A
#
# COMPACT_ATOMS: atom_id res chain seq x y z
N ILE A 1 4.34 -18.71 3.34
CA ILE A 1 3.84 -18.00 2.14
C ILE A 1 5.01 -17.42 1.35
N GLU A 2 5.84 -16.58 1.98
CA GLU A 2 7.00 -15.95 1.33
C GLU A 2 7.89 -16.93 0.55
N GLN A 3 8.23 -18.09 1.14
CA GLN A 3 9.04 -19.10 0.44
C GLN A 3 8.34 -19.78 -0.75
N ILE A 4 7.00 -19.84 -0.74
CA ILE A 4 6.22 -20.42 -1.84
C ILE A 4 6.18 -19.45 -3.02
N VAL A 5 6.02 -18.15 -2.75
CA VAL A 5 6.01 -17.11 -3.79
C VAL A 5 7.31 -17.12 -4.58
N VAL A 6 8.45 -17.18 -3.86
CA VAL A 6 9.78 -17.22 -4.46
C VAL A 6 10.00 -18.53 -5.23
N ALA A 7 9.47 -19.64 -4.74
CA ALA A 7 9.63 -20.96 -5.40
C ALA A 7 8.74 -21.15 -6.63
N VAL A 8 7.56 -20.52 -6.67
CA VAL A 8 6.51 -20.81 -7.68
C VAL A 8 6.46 -19.72 -8.78
N GLY A 9 6.97 -18.52 -8.53
CA GLY A 9 7.04 -17.45 -9.54
C GLY A 9 5.67 -17.08 -10.12
N GLY A 10 5.50 -17.17 -11.44
CA GLY A 10 4.26 -16.81 -12.14
C GLY A 10 3.08 -17.76 -11.90
N GLU A 11 3.34 -19.02 -11.55
CA GLU A 11 2.27 -20.00 -11.26
C GLU A 11 1.56 -19.68 -9.93
N PHE A 12 2.12 -18.80 -9.11
CA PHE A 12 1.51 -18.36 -7.85
C PHE A 12 0.17 -17.65 -8.10
N LYS A 13 0.01 -17.00 -9.26
CA LYS A 13 -1.22 -16.32 -9.66
C LYS A 13 -2.45 -17.25 -9.64
N LEU A 14 -2.27 -18.56 -9.87
CA LEU A 14 -3.35 -19.56 -9.82
C LEU A 14 -3.91 -19.79 -8.41
N TYR A 15 -3.11 -19.56 -7.39
CA TYR A 15 -3.49 -19.78 -5.98
C TYR A 15 -4.01 -18.51 -5.31
N LEU A 16 -3.74 -17.32 -5.89
CA LEU A 16 -4.18 -16.04 -5.35
C LEU A 16 -5.70 -15.96 -5.08
N PRO A 17 -6.61 -16.38 -5.98
CA PRO A 17 -8.05 -16.34 -5.71
C PRO A 17 -8.46 -17.00 -4.39
N GLN A 18 -7.80 -18.10 -4.05
CA GLN A 18 -8.10 -18.87 -2.85
C GLN A 18 -7.52 -18.20 -1.60
N LEU A 19 -6.40 -17.48 -1.73
CA LEU A 19 -5.71 -16.81 -0.64
C LEU A 19 -6.28 -15.41 -0.33
N ILE A 20 -6.78 -14.69 -1.34
CA ILE A 20 -7.30 -13.31 -1.19
C ILE A 20 -8.34 -13.18 -0.07
N PRO A 21 -9.37 -14.05 0.04
CA PRO A 21 -10.34 -13.96 1.13
C PRO A 21 -9.71 -14.05 2.53
N HIS A 22 -8.65 -14.84 2.68
CA HIS A 22 -7.92 -14.95 3.95
C HIS A 22 -7.09 -13.71 4.24
N MET A 23 -6.44 -13.13 3.22
CA MET A 23 -5.67 -11.88 3.35
C MET A 23 -6.58 -10.71 3.77
N LEU A 24 -7.74 -10.59 3.12
CA LEU A 24 -8.74 -9.56 3.47
C LEU A 24 -9.24 -9.74 4.91
N ARG A 25 -9.48 -10.98 5.34
CA ARG A 25 -9.90 -11.28 6.71
C ARG A 25 -8.86 -10.83 7.74
N VAL A 26 -7.57 -11.01 7.46
CA VAL A 26 -6.47 -10.54 8.31
C VAL A 26 -6.54 -9.02 8.46
N PHE A 27 -6.62 -8.27 7.37
CA PHE A 27 -6.69 -6.80 7.46
C PHE A 27 -7.91 -6.29 8.26
N MET A 28 -9.03 -7.00 8.18
CA MET A 28 -10.26 -6.62 8.88
C MET A 28 -10.26 -6.96 10.39
N HIS A 29 -9.66 -8.09 10.79
CA HIS A 29 -9.86 -8.66 12.14
C HIS A 29 -8.57 -8.92 12.91
N ASP A 30 -7.43 -8.38 12.45
CA ASP A 30 -6.17 -8.54 13.16
C ASP A 30 -6.16 -7.83 14.52
N ASN A 31 -6.33 -8.63 15.57
CA ASN A 31 -6.28 -8.22 16.98
C ASN A 31 -4.91 -8.53 17.63
N SER A 32 -3.90 -8.90 16.83
CA SER A 32 -2.55 -9.14 17.35
C SER A 32 -1.92 -7.85 17.88
N GLN A 33 -0.98 -7.98 18.82
CA GLN A 33 -0.26 -6.84 19.37
C GLN A 33 0.42 -6.05 18.24
N SER A 34 0.16 -4.74 18.20
CA SER A 34 0.67 -3.83 17.16
C SER A 34 0.30 -4.22 15.72
N ARG A 35 -0.72 -5.08 15.52
CA ARG A 35 -1.08 -5.66 14.22
C ARG A 35 0.07 -6.36 13.50
N ILE A 36 0.90 -7.08 14.26
CA ILE A 36 2.08 -7.77 13.73
C ILE A 36 1.75 -8.80 12.63
N VAL A 37 0.55 -9.39 12.67
CA VAL A 37 0.10 -10.32 11.63
C VAL A 37 -0.17 -9.59 10.31
N SER A 38 -0.81 -8.41 10.37
CA SER A 38 -0.99 -7.54 9.21
C SER A 38 0.34 -7.08 8.63
N VAL A 39 1.32 -6.72 9.48
CA VAL A 39 2.67 -6.34 9.05
C VAL A 39 3.37 -7.48 8.30
N LYS A 40 3.33 -8.70 8.83
CA LYS A 40 3.90 -9.87 8.15
C LYS A 40 3.20 -10.15 6.82
N LEU A 41 1.88 -9.98 6.77
CA LEU A 41 1.14 -10.14 5.52
C LEU A 41 1.51 -9.07 4.49
N LEU A 42 1.65 -7.81 4.90
CA LEU A 42 2.12 -6.71 4.04
C LEU A 42 3.50 -7.01 3.44
N ASN A 43 4.45 -7.45 4.26
CA ASN A 43 5.78 -7.84 3.80
C ASN A 43 5.73 -9.01 2.80
N ALA A 44 4.83 -9.97 3.00
CA ALA A 44 4.64 -11.06 2.04
C ALA A 44 4.01 -10.56 0.72
N ILE A 45 3.05 -9.64 0.76
CA ILE A 45 2.39 -9.05 -0.41
C ILE A 45 3.39 -8.32 -1.31
N GLN A 46 4.39 -7.65 -0.72
CA GLN A 46 5.48 -6.99 -1.48
C GLN A 46 6.23 -7.94 -2.41
N LEU A 47 6.29 -9.24 -2.09
CA LEU A 47 6.97 -10.25 -2.90
C LEU A 47 6.16 -10.73 -4.10
N PHE A 48 4.85 -10.45 -4.14
CA PHE A 48 3.98 -10.98 -5.19
C PHE A 48 4.15 -10.23 -6.52
N GLY A 49 4.51 -8.95 -6.47
CA GLY A 49 4.73 -8.08 -7.63
C GLY A 49 3.60 -8.14 -8.65
N ALA A 50 3.95 -8.34 -9.92
CA ALA A 50 3.01 -8.41 -11.05
C ALA A 50 1.94 -9.51 -10.94
N ASN A 51 2.11 -10.51 -10.07
CA ASN A 51 1.08 -11.53 -9.85
C ASN A 51 -0.22 -10.93 -9.28
N LEU A 52 -0.14 -9.75 -8.66
CA LEU A 52 -1.29 -9.07 -8.05
C LEU A 52 -2.12 -8.23 -9.02
N ASP A 53 -1.74 -8.11 -10.30
CA ASP A 53 -2.39 -7.18 -11.25
C ASP A 53 -3.92 -7.34 -11.29
N ASP A 54 -4.40 -8.57 -11.50
CA ASP A 54 -5.84 -8.89 -11.54
C ASP A 54 -6.55 -8.70 -10.18
N TYR A 55 -5.81 -8.63 -9.08
CA TYR A 55 -6.34 -8.61 -7.70
C TYR A 55 -6.06 -7.30 -6.96
N LEU A 56 -5.35 -6.34 -7.59
CA LEU A 56 -4.93 -5.10 -6.96
C LEU A 56 -6.13 -4.31 -6.44
N HIS A 57 -7.23 -4.27 -7.22
CA HIS A 57 -8.47 -3.61 -6.83
C HIS A 57 -9.09 -4.14 -5.53
N LEU A 58 -8.80 -5.40 -5.14
CA LEU A 58 -9.29 -6.01 -3.90
C LEU A 58 -8.39 -5.71 -2.71
N LEU A 59 -7.06 -5.77 -2.91
CA LEU A 59 -6.08 -5.61 -1.83
C LEU A 59 -5.72 -4.15 -1.55
N LEU A 60 -5.77 -3.28 -2.54
CA LEU A 60 -5.39 -1.89 -2.35
C LEU A 60 -6.28 -1.14 -1.35
N PRO A 61 -7.63 -1.24 -1.38
CA PRO A 61 -8.47 -0.53 -0.42
C PRO A 61 -8.14 -0.82 1.06
N PRO A 62 -7.98 -2.08 1.53
CA PRO A 62 -7.60 -2.33 2.91
C PRO A 62 -6.17 -1.90 3.25
N ILE A 63 -5.22 -1.97 2.31
CA ILE A 63 -3.85 -1.45 2.52
C ILE A 63 -3.88 0.06 2.73
N VAL A 64 -4.62 0.79 1.89
CA VAL A 64 -4.82 2.23 2.01
C VAL A 64 -5.47 2.60 3.34
N LYS A 65 -6.52 1.85 3.73
CA LYS A 65 -7.20 2.06 5.02
C LYS A 65 -6.26 1.89 6.21
N LEU A 66 -5.28 0.99 6.14
CA LEU A 66 -4.33 0.78 7.23
C LEU A 66 -3.49 2.02 7.52
N PHE A 67 -2.93 2.69 6.51
CA PHE A 67 -2.07 3.85 6.75
C PHE A 67 -2.86 5.16 6.94
N ASP A 68 -4.10 5.25 6.44
CA ASP A 68 -4.98 6.42 6.61
C ASP A 68 -5.64 6.48 8.00
N ALA A 69 -5.79 5.34 8.67
CA ALA A 69 -6.49 5.25 9.95
C ALA A 69 -5.57 5.62 11.14
N PRO A 70 -5.91 6.64 11.95
CA PRO A 70 -5.04 7.13 13.03
C PRO A 70 -4.97 6.19 14.24
N ASP A 71 -5.96 5.31 14.41
CA ASP A 71 -6.01 4.29 15.47
C ASP A 71 -5.10 3.09 15.19
N VAL A 72 -4.58 2.96 13.96
CA VAL A 72 -3.66 1.90 13.59
C VAL A 72 -2.26 2.22 14.12
N PRO A 73 -1.56 1.26 14.77
CA PRO A 73 -0.20 1.45 15.24
C PRO A 73 0.75 1.91 14.13
N VAL A 74 1.64 2.87 14.44
CA VAL A 74 2.61 3.47 13.50
C VAL A 74 3.38 2.42 12.70
N VAL A 75 3.80 1.32 13.32
CA VAL A 75 4.54 0.22 12.66
C VAL A 75 3.72 -0.40 11.51
N ALA A 76 2.42 -0.62 11.72
CA ALA A 76 1.55 -1.17 10.68
C ALA A 76 1.23 -0.14 9.59
N ARG A 77 1.05 1.14 9.96
CA ARG A 77 0.86 2.24 9.01
C ARG A 77 2.09 2.41 8.10
N LYS A 78 3.28 2.38 8.68
CA LYS A 78 4.56 2.44 7.96
C LYS A 78 4.71 1.27 6.98
N ALA A 79 4.49 0.04 7.45
CA ALA A 79 4.54 -1.14 6.59
C ALA A 79 3.55 -1.07 5.42
N ALA A 80 2.37 -0.47 5.62
CA ALA A 80 1.38 -0.30 4.56
C ALA A 80 1.84 0.73 3.51
N LEU A 81 2.46 1.84 3.92
CA LEU A 81 3.08 2.82 2.99
C LEU A 81 4.21 2.18 2.17
N GLU A 82 5.16 1.51 2.84
CA GLU A 82 6.26 0.78 2.19
C GLU A 82 5.76 -0.30 1.23
N THR A 83 4.61 -0.91 1.52
CA THR A 83 4.00 -1.88 0.63
C THR A 83 3.47 -1.23 -0.65
N VAL A 84 2.78 -0.09 -0.55
CA VAL A 84 2.35 0.66 -1.73
C VAL A 84 3.55 1.09 -2.56
N ASP A 85 4.57 1.66 -1.90
CA ASP A 85 5.82 2.07 -2.54
C ASP A 85 6.43 0.92 -3.35
N ARG A 86 6.61 -0.24 -2.73
CA ARG A 86 7.18 -1.41 -3.41
C ARG A 86 6.34 -1.91 -4.57
N LEU A 87 5.01 -1.89 -4.44
CA LEU A 87 4.12 -2.34 -5.51
C LEU A 87 4.15 -1.40 -6.72
N THR A 88 4.47 -0.10 -6.54
CA THR A 88 4.58 0.84 -7.67
C THR A 88 5.71 0.49 -8.64
N GLU A 89 6.68 -0.32 -8.22
CA GLU A 89 7.73 -0.82 -9.13
C GLU A 89 7.22 -1.88 -10.11
N SER A 90 6.06 -2.50 -9.85
CA SER A 90 5.61 -3.70 -10.57
C SER A 90 4.15 -3.71 -11.04
N LEU A 91 3.33 -2.75 -10.59
CA LEU A 91 1.90 -2.65 -10.89
C LEU A 91 1.51 -1.24 -11.31
N ASP A 92 0.54 -1.07 -12.22
CA ASP A 92 0.05 0.25 -12.64
C ASP A 92 -0.98 0.82 -11.65
N PHE A 93 -0.66 1.97 -11.06
CA PHE A 93 -1.54 2.68 -10.13
C PHE A 93 -2.34 3.83 -10.75
N THR A 94 -2.29 4.01 -12.08
CA THR A 94 -3.01 5.08 -12.80
C THR A 94 -4.46 5.23 -12.32
N ASP A 95 -5.23 4.13 -12.31
CA ASP A 95 -6.66 4.14 -11.98
C ASP A 95 -6.94 4.34 -10.48
N TYR A 96 -5.91 4.18 -9.65
CA TYR A 96 -6.01 4.29 -8.20
C TYR A 96 -5.35 5.56 -7.64
N ALA A 97 -4.77 6.41 -8.49
CA ALA A 97 -4.00 7.58 -8.09
C ALA A 97 -4.71 8.43 -7.02
N SER A 98 -5.96 8.84 -7.27
CA SER A 98 -6.74 9.64 -6.31
C SER A 98 -7.00 8.90 -4.99
N ARG A 99 -7.19 7.57 -5.05
CA ARG A 99 -7.48 6.74 -3.88
C ARG A 99 -6.25 6.56 -2.99
N ILE A 100 -5.05 6.81 -3.50
CA ILE A 100 -3.79 6.68 -2.74
C ILE A 100 -3.27 8.06 -2.34
N ILE A 101 -3.24 9.01 -3.27
CA ILE A 101 -2.67 10.35 -3.05
C ILE A 101 -3.43 11.09 -1.94
N HIS A 102 -4.76 11.06 -1.91
CA HIS A 102 -5.51 11.77 -0.87
C HIS A 102 -5.20 11.25 0.56
N PRO A 103 -5.23 9.93 0.82
CA PRO A 103 -4.75 9.37 2.09
C PRO A 103 -3.28 9.70 2.43
N ILE A 104 -2.37 9.69 1.46
CA ILE A 104 -0.97 10.06 1.70
C ILE A 104 -0.86 11.51 2.16
N VAL A 105 -1.55 12.44 1.49
CA VAL A 105 -1.57 13.86 1.87
C VAL A 105 -2.10 14.05 3.29
N ARG A 106 -3.17 13.33 3.68
CA ARG A 106 -3.65 13.34 5.07
C ARG A 106 -2.63 12.77 6.05
N THR A 107 -1.92 11.72 5.67
CA THR A 107 -0.89 11.10 6.52
C THR A 107 0.29 12.05 6.75
N LEU A 108 0.69 12.84 5.74
CA LEU A 108 1.75 13.85 5.84
C LEU A 108 1.41 14.96 6.84
N ASP A 109 0.14 15.34 6.91
CA ASP A 109 -0.41 16.34 7.82
C ASP A 109 -0.57 15.80 9.26
N GLN A 110 -1.20 14.63 9.39
CA GLN A 110 -1.65 14.10 10.68
C GLN A 110 -0.59 13.29 11.45
N SER A 111 0.50 12.85 10.80
CA SER A 111 1.43 11.89 11.41
C SER A 111 2.88 12.23 11.07
N PRO A 112 3.51 13.14 11.85
CA PRO A 112 4.89 13.58 11.62
C PRO A 112 5.90 12.44 11.54
N GLU A 113 5.73 11.39 12.36
CA GLU A 113 6.62 10.21 12.34
C GLU A 113 6.57 9.40 11.02
N LEU A 114 5.52 9.55 10.22
CA LEU A 114 5.36 8.84 8.94
C LEU A 114 5.74 9.71 7.74
N ARG A 115 6.09 10.98 7.95
CA ARG A 115 6.26 11.96 6.86
C ARG A 115 7.31 11.54 5.85
N THR A 116 8.46 11.03 6.30
CA THR A 116 9.53 10.56 5.41
C THR A 116 9.02 9.42 4.54
N THR A 117 8.49 8.35 5.14
CA THR A 117 7.99 7.19 4.40
C THR A 117 6.83 7.56 3.46
N ALA A 118 5.92 8.43 3.89
CA ALA A 118 4.81 8.89 3.06
C ALA A 118 5.29 9.73 1.86
N MET A 119 6.34 10.54 2.03
CA MET A 119 6.95 11.29 0.92
C MET A 119 7.69 10.37 -0.06
N ASP A 120 8.37 9.33 0.44
CA ASP A 120 9.03 8.34 -0.42
C ASP A 120 7.98 7.62 -1.28
N THR A 121 6.90 7.12 -0.66
CA THR A 121 5.79 6.48 -1.38
C THR A 121 5.13 7.43 -2.38
N LEU A 122 4.92 8.69 -2.00
CA LEU A 122 4.36 9.70 -2.91
C LEU A 122 5.28 9.92 -4.12
N SER A 123 6.58 9.98 -3.90
CA SER A 123 7.57 10.22 -4.94
C SER A 123 7.59 9.08 -5.97
N SER A 124 7.53 7.82 -5.52
CA SER A 124 7.42 6.66 -6.42
C SER A 124 6.13 6.69 -7.24
N LEU A 125 5.00 7.10 -6.63
CA LEU A 125 3.74 7.31 -7.36
C LEU A 125 3.84 8.44 -8.39
N VAL A 126 4.47 9.57 -8.04
CA VAL A 126 4.68 10.68 -8.98
C VAL A 126 5.51 10.21 -10.17
N PHE A 127 6.58 9.46 -9.91
CA PHE A 127 7.44 8.91 -10.95
C PHE A 127 6.66 8.00 -11.91
N GLN A 128 5.80 7.12 -11.36
CA GLN A 128 4.99 6.23 -12.18
C GLN A 128 3.89 6.97 -12.98
N LEU A 129 3.18 7.92 -12.37
CA LEU A 129 2.07 8.64 -13.00
C LEU A 129 2.55 9.66 -14.05
N GLY A 130 3.77 10.18 -13.90
CA GLY A 130 4.35 11.18 -14.79
C GLY A 130 3.44 12.39 -14.97
N LYS A 131 3.08 12.72 -16.22
CA LYS A 131 2.21 13.87 -16.54
C LYS A 131 0.81 13.76 -15.92
N LYS A 132 0.31 12.55 -15.64
CA LYS A 132 -1.00 12.36 -15.01
C LYS A 132 -1.04 12.92 -13.59
N TYR A 133 0.12 13.11 -12.94
CA TYR A 133 0.21 13.69 -11.60
C TYR A 133 -0.11 15.20 -11.55
N GLN A 134 -0.06 15.91 -12.69
CA GLN A 134 -0.18 17.38 -12.71
C GLN A 134 -1.46 17.91 -12.02
N ILE A 135 -2.56 17.17 -12.08
CA ILE A 135 -3.83 17.54 -11.44
C ILE A 135 -3.75 17.55 -9.90
N PHE A 136 -2.82 16.82 -9.31
CA PHE A 136 -2.65 16.69 -7.86
C PHE A 136 -1.67 17.71 -7.28
N ILE A 137 -0.80 18.32 -8.09
CA ILE A 137 0.25 19.26 -7.63
C ILE A 137 -0.30 20.37 -6.72
N PRO A 138 -1.39 21.09 -7.09
CA PRO A 138 -1.90 22.17 -6.24
C PRO A 138 -2.40 21.67 -4.89
N MET A 139 -2.94 20.46 -4.84
CA MET A 139 -3.47 19.86 -3.62
C MET A 139 -2.34 19.41 -2.69
N VAL A 140 -1.34 18.70 -3.22
CA VAL A 140 -0.20 18.23 -2.42
C VAL A 140 0.62 19.40 -1.88
N ASN A 141 0.88 20.43 -2.68
CA ASN A 141 1.62 21.61 -2.23
C ASN A 141 0.93 22.30 -1.04
N LYS A 142 -0.41 22.34 -1.00
CA LYS A 142 -1.15 22.89 0.15
C LYS A 142 -0.99 22.05 1.42
N GLY A 143 -0.78 20.74 1.29
CA GLY A 143 -0.53 19.84 2.41
C GLY A 143 0.93 19.82 2.89
N LEU A 144 1.87 20.27 2.06
CA LEU A 144 3.30 20.33 2.42
C LEU A 144 3.74 21.66 3.08
N VAL A 145 2.95 22.72 2.90
CA VAL A 145 3.26 24.09 3.38
C VAL A 145 2.52 24.42 4.69
N GLN A 146 1.69 23.51 5.20
CA GLN A 146 1.08 23.59 6.54
C GLN A 146 1.99 22.90 7.57
#